data_AF-A0A9D8FUB8-F1
#
_entry.id   AF-A0A9D8FUB8-F1
#
_cell.length_a   1.000
_cell.length_b   1.000
_cell.length_c   1.000
_cell.angle_alpha   90.00
_cell.angle_beta   90.00
_cell.angle_gamma   90.00
#
_symmetry.space_group_name_H-M   'P 1'
#
loop_
_entity.id
_entity.type
_entity.pdbx_description
1 polymer ?
#
loop_
_entity_poly.entity_id
_entity_poly.type
_entity_poly.pdbx_seq_one_letter_code
_entity_poly.pdbx_strand_id
1 'polypeptide(L)'
;MDAHPTRSLFLVSLGHMSVELCSQFLPVLYPVLVTALGLNYTQVGLIAMAAGVGTSLAQPLFGYLSDLWYPRWIVVLGIVWVGLIMSIVGLLDDYASVVLVVGLGVLGSAAFHPAAASIASSGGGTRRGIATSIFSVGGSLGTVLS
;
A
#
# COMPACT_ATOMS: atom_id res chain seq x y z
N MET A 1 6.35 2.93 -27.07
CA MET A 1 5.03 3.27 -26.47
C MET A 1 5.23 4.51 -25.63
N ASP A 2 5.01 5.66 -26.25
CA ASP A 2 5.32 6.99 -25.71
C ASP A 2 4.24 7.41 -24.71
N ALA A 3 4.39 7.00 -23.46
CA ALA A 3 3.66 7.63 -22.37
C ALA A 3 4.34 8.96 -22.07
N HIS A 4 3.64 10.09 -22.25
CA HIS A 4 4.12 11.37 -21.77
C HIS A 4 4.54 11.23 -20.29
N PRO A 5 5.80 11.54 -19.92
CA PRO A 5 6.34 11.26 -18.59
C PRO A 5 5.46 11.83 -17.47
N THR A 6 4.84 12.98 -17.71
CA THR A 6 3.89 13.66 -16.82
C THR A 6 2.62 12.84 -16.55
N ARG A 7 2.08 12.15 -17.57
CA ARG A 7 0.87 11.34 -17.42
C ARG A 7 1.15 10.11 -16.56
N SER A 8 2.29 9.45 -16.79
CA SER A 8 2.69 8.29 -15.98
C SER A 8 2.89 8.67 -14.52
N LEU A 9 3.49 9.82 -14.25
CA LEU A 9 3.68 10.34 -12.91
C LEU A 9 2.35 10.58 -12.19
N PHE A 10 1.42 11.30 -12.84
CA PHE A 10 0.10 11.56 -12.26
C PHE A 10 -0.67 10.27 -11.92
N LEU A 11 -0.63 9.28 -12.82
CA LEU A 11 -1.28 8.00 -12.58
C LEU A 11 -0.67 7.23 -11.43
N VAL A 12 0.67 7.22 -11.31
CA VAL A 12 1.35 6.51 -10.22
C VAL A 12 1.16 7.23 -8.88
N SER A 13 1.08 8.57 -8.87
CA SER A 13 0.70 9.36 -7.68
C SER A 13 -0.73 9.07 -7.24
N LEU A 14 -1.67 8.98 -8.19
CA LEU A 14 -3.05 8.62 -7.88
C LEU A 14 -3.13 7.17 -7.35
N GLY A 15 -2.36 6.26 -7.94
CA GLY A 15 -2.21 4.90 -7.42
C GLY A 15 -1.68 4.88 -5.99
N HIS A 16 -0.70 5.74 -5.67
CA HIS A 16 -0.14 5.83 -4.32
C HIS A 16 -1.18 6.30 -3.31
N MET A 17 -1.96 7.33 -3.68
CA MET A 17 -3.11 7.77 -2.90
C MET A 17 -4.10 6.63 -2.64
N SER A 18 -4.43 5.83 -3.66
CA SER A 18 -5.33 4.68 -3.50
C SER A 18 -4.77 3.60 -2.59
N VAL A 19 -3.48 3.24 -2.72
CA VAL A 19 -2.85 2.24 -1.85
C VAL A 19 -2.83 2.70 -0.40
N GLU A 20 -2.48 3.96 -0.15
CA GLU A 20 -2.46 4.51 1.19
C GLU A 20 -3.87 4.57 1.78
N LEU A 21 -4.87 5.00 1.01
CA LEU A 21 -6.27 4.99 1.44
C LEU A 21 -6.71 3.60 1.90
N CYS A 22 -6.40 2.56 1.11
CA CYS A 22 -6.79 1.19 1.41
C CYS A 22 -5.92 0.52 2.49
N SER A 23 -4.72 1.00 2.78
CA SER A 23 -3.81 0.40 3.77
C SER A 23 -3.92 1.08 5.14
N GLN A 24 -4.20 2.39 5.15
CA GLN A 24 -4.18 3.24 6.35
C GLN A 24 -5.53 3.36 7.08
N PHE A 25 -6.59 2.72 6.57
CA PHE A 25 -7.88 2.65 7.26
C PHE A 25 -7.84 1.83 8.56
N LEU A 26 -6.85 0.94 8.74
CA LEU A 26 -6.75 0.06 9.91
C LEU A 26 -6.68 0.83 11.24
N PRO A 27 -5.78 1.82 11.41
CA PRO A 27 -5.81 2.75 12.54
C PRO A 27 -7.18 3.34 12.86
N VAL A 28 -7.95 3.70 11.83
CA VAL A 28 -9.30 4.27 11.97
C VAL A 28 -10.30 3.22 12.46
N LEU A 29 -10.15 1.96 12.03
CA LEU A 29 -11.03 0.86 12.42
C LEU A 29 -10.65 0.18 13.74
N TYR A 30 -9.44 0.35 14.29
CA TYR A 30 -9.05 -0.32 15.54
C TYR A 30 -10.04 -0.13 16.69
N PRO A 31 -10.62 1.06 16.95
CA PRO A 31 -11.63 1.20 17.98
C PRO A 31 -12.86 0.33 17.75
N VAL A 32 -13.29 0.17 16.49
CA VAL A 32 -14.42 -0.67 16.11
C VAL A 32 -14.07 -2.16 16.25
N LEU A 33 -12.87 -2.56 15.85
CA LEU A 33 -12.41 -3.95 16.00
C LEU A 33 -12.25 -4.34 17.48
N VAL A 34 -11.79 -3.42 18.32
CA VAL A 34 -11.70 -3.62 19.77
C VAL A 34 -13.08 -3.91 20.37
N THR A 35 -14.09 -3.12 20.03
CA THR A 35 -15.44 -3.31 20.58
C THR A 35 -16.17 -4.50 19.96
N ALA A 36 -16.00 -4.76 18.66
CA ALA A 36 -16.66 -5.85 17.95
C ALA A 36 -16.10 -7.24 18.31
N LEU A 37 -14.77 -7.35 18.45
CA LEU A 37 -14.08 -8.63 18.67
C LEU A 37 -13.56 -8.81 20.10
N GLY A 38 -13.78 -7.82 20.98
CA GLY A 38 -13.27 -7.85 22.35
C GLY A 38 -11.74 -7.82 22.44
N LEU A 39 -11.07 -7.15 21.49
CA LEU A 39 -9.60 -7.13 21.44
C LEU A 39 -9.02 -6.28 22.58
N ASN A 40 -7.89 -6.74 23.12
CA ASN A 40 -7.07 -5.89 23.97
C ASN A 40 -6.05 -5.07 23.14
N TYR A 41 -5.46 -4.04 23.74
CA TYR A 41 -4.49 -3.19 23.05
C TYR A 41 -3.21 -3.92 22.61
N THR A 42 -2.85 -5.02 23.27
CA THR A 42 -1.73 -5.86 22.82
C THR A 42 -2.04 -6.52 21.48
N GLN A 43 -3.26 -7.05 21.30
CA GLN A 43 -3.70 -7.64 20.04
C GLN A 43 -3.73 -6.62 18.90
N VAL A 44 -4.22 -5.39 19.17
CA VAL A 44 -4.18 -4.28 18.20
C VAL A 44 -2.73 -3.94 17.82
N GLY A 45 -1.85 -3.81 18.82
CA GLY A 45 -0.43 -3.56 18.60
C GLY A 45 0.24 -4.64 17.75
N LEU A 46 -0.12 -5.91 17.95
CA LEU A 46 0.39 -7.03 17.16
C LEU A 46 -0.12 -7.00 15.71
N ILE A 47 -1.38 -6.61 15.47
CA ILE A 47 -1.90 -6.39 14.10
C ILE A 47 -1.10 -5.29 13.41
N ALA A 48 -0.93 -4.15 14.08
CA ALA A 48 -0.17 -3.02 13.54
C ALA A 48 1.30 -3.39 13.26
N MET A 49 1.92 -4.15 14.18
CA MET A 49 3.28 -4.65 14.01
C MET A 49 3.38 -5.61 12.82
N ALA A 50 2.45 -6.57 12.70
CA ALA A 50 2.42 -7.50 11.59
C ALA A 50 2.25 -6.77 10.24
N ALA A 51 1.39 -5.76 10.19
CA ALA A 51 1.22 -4.92 9.01
C ALA A 51 2.52 -4.17 8.65
N GLY A 52 3.12 -3.45 9.60
CA GLY A 52 4.32 -2.64 9.36
C GLY A 52 5.57 -3.47 9.04
N VAL A 53 5.85 -4.49 9.84
CA VAL A 53 6.99 -5.42 9.64
C VAL A 53 6.79 -6.23 8.38
N GLY A 54 5.58 -6.77 8.15
CA GLY A 54 5.26 -7.55 6.97
C GLY A 54 5.48 -6.75 5.68
N THR A 55 4.99 -5.51 5.64
CA THR A 55 5.24 -4.61 4.50
C THR A 55 6.74 -4.37 4.29
N SER A 56 7.44 -3.98 5.35
CA SER A 56 8.86 -3.59 5.27
C SER A 56 9.76 -4.74 4.83
N LEU A 57 9.50 -5.95 5.31
CA LEU A 57 10.27 -7.14 4.95
C LEU A 57 9.94 -7.66 3.54
N ALA A 58 8.70 -7.44 3.06
CA ALA A 58 8.28 -7.88 1.74
C ALA A 58 8.73 -6.93 0.61
N GLN A 59 8.91 -5.64 0.90
CA GLN A 59 9.31 -4.63 -0.10
C GLN A 59 10.61 -4.99 -0.88
N PRO A 60 11.71 -5.46 -0.26
CA PRO A 60 12.91 -5.88 -1.00
C PRO A 60 12.65 -7.00 -2.01
N LEU A 61 11.83 -7.99 -1.64
CA LEU A 61 11.44 -9.09 -2.53
C LEU A 61 10.67 -8.56 -3.75
N PHE A 62 9.70 -7.69 -3.52
CA PHE A 62 8.93 -7.08 -4.61
C PHE A 62 9.74 -6.08 -5.44
N GLY A 63 10.72 -5.41 -4.85
CA GLY A 63 11.70 -4.60 -5.58
C GLY A 63 12.49 -5.45 -6.56
N TYR A 64 13.05 -6.58 -6.10
CA TYR A 64 13.74 -7.52 -6.97
C TYR A 64 12.82 -8.08 -8.08
N LEU A 65 11.59 -8.48 -7.74
CA LEU A 65 10.61 -8.92 -8.74
C LEU A 65 10.28 -7.82 -9.76
N SER A 66 10.21 -6.56 -9.31
CA SER A 66 9.99 -5.40 -10.17
C SER A 66 11.12 -5.14 -11.16
N ASP A 67 12.34 -5.49 -10.80
CA ASP A 67 13.49 -5.37 -11.70
C ASP A 67 13.50 -6.47 -12.77
N LEU A 68 12.92 -7.65 -12.47
CA LEU A 68 12.84 -8.78 -13.39
C LEU A 68 11.64 -8.72 -14.35
N TRP A 69 10.56 -8.03 -13.97
CA TRP A 69 9.27 -8.03 -14.67
C TRP A 69 8.87 -6.63 -15.15
N TYR A 70 7.64 -6.47 -15.62
CA TYR A 70 7.10 -5.17 -16.01
C TYR A 70 6.57 -4.41 -14.77
N PRO A 71 7.24 -3.33 -14.30
CA PRO A 71 6.88 -2.63 -13.06
C PRO A 71 5.46 -2.06 -13.08
N ARG A 72 4.95 -1.68 -14.26
CA ARG A 72 3.58 -1.18 -14.43
C ARG A 72 2.52 -2.20 -14.05
N TRP A 73 2.73 -3.48 -14.35
CA TRP A 73 1.79 -4.53 -13.99
C TRP A 73 1.82 -4.82 -12.49
N ILE A 74 3.00 -4.80 -11.88
CA ILE A 74 3.16 -4.96 -10.43
C ILE A 74 2.43 -3.84 -9.68
N VAL A 75 2.53 -2.59 -10.15
CA VAL A 75 1.77 -1.46 -9.61
C VAL A 75 0.27 -1.69 -9.67
N VAL A 76 -0.27 -2.06 -10.83
CA VAL A 76 -1.72 -2.28 -11.00
C VAL A 76 -2.21 -3.44 -10.14
N LEU A 77 -1.49 -4.56 -10.15
CA LEU A 77 -1.84 -5.74 -9.35
C LEU A 77 -1.74 -5.46 -7.86
N GLY A 78 -0.74 -4.69 -7.42
CA GLY A 78 -0.59 -4.27 -6.02
C GLY A 78 -1.77 -3.45 -5.52
N ILE A 79 -2.25 -2.47 -6.32
CA ILE A 79 -3.45 -1.67 -5.99
C ILE A 79 -4.68 -2.57 -5.85
N VAL A 80 -4.95 -3.41 -6.85
CA VAL A 80 -6.11 -4.31 -6.85
C VAL A 80 -6.04 -5.28 -5.67
N TRP A 81 -4.87 -5.84 -5.40
CA TRP A 81 -4.63 -6.74 -4.27
C TRP A 81 -4.95 -6.08 -2.94
N VAL A 82 -4.38 -4.90 -2.67
CA VAL A 82 -4.60 -4.18 -1.42
C VAL A 82 -6.08 -3.86 -1.25
N GLY A 83 -6.74 -3.33 -2.28
CA GLY A 83 -8.15 -2.96 -2.21
C GLY A 83 -9.06 -4.15 -1.93
N LEU A 84 -8.87 -5.26 -2.66
CA LEU A 84 -9.70 -6.45 -2.50
C LEU A 84 -9.49 -7.10 -1.13
N ILE A 85 -8.25 -7.37 -0.74
CA ILE A 85 -7.97 -8.10 0.50
C ILE A 85 -8.32 -7.25 1.73
N MET A 86 -7.97 -5.96 1.74
CA MET A 86 -8.29 -5.09 2.86
C MET A 86 -9.80 -4.83 3.01
N SER A 87 -10.58 -4.82 1.91
CA SER A 87 -12.03 -4.63 1.99
C SER A 87 -12.78 -5.72 2.77
N ILE A 88 -12.17 -6.90 2.91
CA ILE A 88 -12.77 -8.04 3.60
C ILE A 88 -12.63 -7.92 5.13
N VAL A 89 -11.72 -7.08 5.65
CA VAL A 89 -11.44 -6.96 7.10
C VAL A 89 -12.71 -6.68 7.92
N GLY A 90 -13.62 -5.86 7.40
CA GLY A 90 -14.87 -5.52 8.08
C GLY A 90 -15.91 -6.65 8.14
N LEU A 91 -15.65 -7.78 7.46
CA LEU A 91 -16.51 -8.97 7.43
C LEU A 91 -16.02 -10.08 8.35
N LEU A 92 -14.96 -9.84 9.11
CA LEU A 92 -14.29 -10.86 9.93
C LEU A 92 -14.76 -10.79 11.38
N ASP A 93 -15.08 -11.95 11.95
CA ASP A 93 -15.65 -12.08 13.29
C ASP A 93 -14.66 -12.65 14.32
N ASP A 94 -13.38 -12.83 13.95
CA ASP A 94 -12.35 -13.33 14.84
C ASP A 94 -10.96 -12.72 14.60
N TYR A 95 -10.16 -12.69 15.67
CA TYR A 95 -8.83 -12.09 15.67
C TYR A 95 -7.85 -12.75 14.68
N ALA A 96 -7.86 -14.08 14.58
CA ALA A 96 -6.88 -14.79 13.76
C ALA A 96 -7.11 -14.51 12.27
N SER A 97 -8.38 -14.49 11.84
CA SER A 97 -8.75 -14.09 10.49
C SER A 97 -8.34 -12.66 10.18
N VAL A 98 -8.53 -11.71 11.10
CA VAL A 98 -8.08 -10.31 10.92
C VAL A 98 -6.57 -10.25 10.71
N VAL A 99 -5.79 -10.92 11.56
CA VAL A 99 -4.32 -10.95 11.43
C VAL A 99 -3.89 -11.54 10.08
N LEU A 100 -4.51 -12.64 9.66
CA LEU A 100 -4.20 -13.29 8.38
C LEU A 100 -4.53 -12.37 7.19
N VAL A 101 -5.73 -11.80 7.15
CA VAL A 101 -6.18 -10.94 6.06
C VAL A 101 -5.35 -9.66 6.00
N VAL A 102 -5.07 -9.02 7.13
CA VAL A 102 -4.19 -7.85 7.19
C VAL A 102 -2.78 -8.22 6.70
N GLY A 103 -2.22 -9.34 7.19
CA GLY A 103 -0.91 -9.82 6.78
C GLY A 103 -0.80 -10.11 5.28
N LEU A 104 -1.85 -10.67 4.67
CA LEU A 104 -1.93 -10.87 3.22
C LEU A 104 -2.17 -9.56 2.46
N GLY A 105 -3.00 -8.67 3.00
CA GLY A 105 -3.34 -7.40 2.40
C GLY A 105 -2.13 -6.50 2.22
N VAL A 106 -1.28 -6.40 3.24
CA VAL A 106 -0.09 -5.54 3.19
C VAL A 106 0.94 -5.94 2.14
N LEU A 107 0.91 -7.18 1.65
CA LEU A 107 1.75 -7.61 0.54
C LEU A 107 1.45 -6.84 -0.76
N GLY A 108 0.20 -6.42 -0.98
CA GLY A 108 -0.17 -5.59 -2.12
C GLY A 108 0.48 -4.21 -2.06
N SER A 109 0.52 -3.61 -0.87
CA SER A 109 1.23 -2.34 -0.61
C SER A 109 2.74 -2.53 -0.80
N ALA A 110 3.30 -3.61 -0.25
CA ALA A 110 4.72 -3.94 -0.43
C ALA A 110 5.10 -4.14 -1.90
N ALA A 111 4.20 -4.70 -2.72
CA ALA A 111 4.39 -4.84 -4.15
C ALA A 111 4.37 -3.50 -4.89
N PHE A 112 3.41 -2.63 -4.53
CA PHE A 112 3.22 -1.34 -5.16
C PHE A 112 4.43 -0.40 -4.97
N HIS A 113 4.90 -0.25 -3.72
CA HIS A 113 5.86 0.80 -3.34
C HIS A 113 7.17 0.84 -4.16
N PRO A 114 7.97 -0.25 -4.24
CA PRO A 114 9.23 -0.21 -4.96
C PRO A 114 9.04 0.00 -6.47
N ALA A 115 8.03 -0.66 -7.07
CA ALA A 115 7.72 -0.54 -8.48
C ALA A 115 7.23 0.88 -8.85
N ALA A 116 6.34 1.46 -8.02
CA ALA A 116 5.81 2.81 -8.22
C ALA A 116 6.89 3.88 -8.01
N ALA A 117 7.72 3.74 -6.98
CA ALA A 117 8.84 4.67 -6.73
C ALA A 117 9.86 4.66 -7.88
N SER A 118 10.14 3.48 -8.45
CA SER A 118 10.99 3.34 -9.64
C SER A 118 10.37 4.05 -10.85
N ILE A 119 9.06 3.87 -11.11
CA ILE A 119 8.35 4.56 -12.20
C ILE A 119 8.33 6.09 -12.00
N ALA A 120 8.06 6.57 -10.78
CA ALA A 120 8.00 7.99 -10.48
C ALA A 120 9.36 8.67 -10.66
N SER A 121 10.42 8.08 -10.09
CA SER A 121 11.77 8.64 -10.13
C SER A 121 12.37 8.60 -11.55
N SER A 122 12.13 7.53 -12.31
CA SER A 122 12.60 7.42 -13.70
C SER A 122 11.83 8.34 -14.66
N GLY A 123 10.51 8.51 -14.46
CA GLY A 123 9.68 9.41 -15.25
C GLY A 123 10.03 10.90 -15.12
N GLY A 124 10.73 11.30 -14.04
CA GLY A 124 11.14 12.68 -13.80
C GLY A 124 12.38 13.15 -14.60
N GLY A 125 13.13 12.26 -15.25
CA GLY A 125 14.33 12.62 -16.01
C GLY A 125 15.36 13.39 -15.18
N THR A 126 15.66 14.64 -15.56
CA THR A 126 16.55 15.54 -14.79
C THR A 126 15.90 16.15 -13.55
N ARG A 127 14.57 16.06 -13.42
CA ARG A 127 13.77 16.61 -12.31
C ARG A 127 13.24 15.51 -11.37
N ARG A 128 14.04 14.48 -11.10
CA ARG A 128 13.64 13.33 -10.28
C ARG A 128 13.07 13.74 -8.92
N GLY A 129 13.68 14.72 -8.26
CA GLY A 129 13.22 15.23 -6.97
C GLY A 129 11.79 15.78 -7.00
N ILE A 130 11.43 16.53 -8.05
CA ILE A 130 10.06 17.04 -8.22
C ILE A 130 9.09 15.88 -8.46
N ALA A 131 9.47 14.90 -9.29
CA ALA A 131 8.64 13.74 -9.58
C ALA A 131 8.40 12.90 -8.32
N THR A 132 9.43 12.63 -7.52
CA THR A 132 9.28 11.93 -6.24
C THR A 132 8.43 12.72 -5.26
N SER A 133 8.55 14.05 -5.20
CA SER A 133 7.69 14.88 -4.34
C SER A 133 6.21 14.81 -4.75
N ILE A 134 5.89 14.88 -6.05
CA ILE A 134 4.52 14.73 -6.56
C ILE A 134 3.97 13.33 -6.24
N PHE A 135 4.81 12.30 -6.30
CA PHE A 135 4.46 10.95 -5.87
C PHE A 135 4.18 10.87 -4.37
N SER A 136 5.02 11.48 -3.53
CA SER A 136 4.83 11.54 -2.08
C SER A 136 3.56 12.29 -1.69
N VAL A 137 3.23 13.40 -2.36
CA VAL A 137 1.96 14.14 -2.12
C VAL A 137 0.76 13.22 -2.33
N GLY A 138 0.77 12.37 -3.36
CA GLY A 138 -0.29 11.38 -3.57
C GLY A 138 -0.46 10.44 -2.38
N GLY A 139 0.64 9.88 -1.87
CA GLY A 139 0.61 9.02 -0.69
C GLY A 139 0.09 9.75 0.56
N SER A 140 0.61 10.94 0.85
CA SER A 140 0.15 11.73 2.00
C SER A 140 -1.33 12.07 1.93
N LEU A 141 -1.86 12.38 0.74
CA LEU A 141 -3.30 12.60 0.57
C LEU A 141 -4.09 11.33 0.86
N GLY A 142 -3.61 10.16 0.42
CA GLY A 142 -4.25 8.88 0.71
C GLY A 142 -4.31 8.59 2.21
N THR A 143 -3.21 8.81 2.93
CA THR A 143 -3.16 8.64 4.39
C THR A 143 -4.10 9.60 5.14
N VAL A 144 -4.29 10.83 4.64
CA VAL A 144 -5.20 11.81 5.27
C VAL A 144 -6.67 11.47 5.01
N LEU A 145 -6.97 10.84 3.88
CA LEU A 145 -8.33 10.50 3.46
C LEU A 145 -8.81 9.14 3.99
N SER A 146 -7.92 8.32 4.57
CA SER A 146 -8.21 6.97 5.06
C SER A 146 -9.04 6.93 6.33
#